data_AF-A0A1V6EHU2-F1
#
_entry.id   AF-A0A1V6EHU2-F1
#
_cell.length_a   1.000
_cell.length_b   1.000
_cell.length_c   1.000
_cell.angle_alpha   90.00
_cell.angle_beta   90.00
_cell.angle_gamma   90.00
#
_symmetry.space_group_name_H-M   'P 1'
#
loop_
_entity.id
_entity.type
_entity.pdbx_description
1 polymer ?
#
loop_
_entity_poly.entity_id
_entity_poly.type
_entity_poly.pdbx_seq_one_letter_code
_entity_poly.pdbx_strand_id
1 'polypeptide(L)'
;MNKKLYLTIAVLLILSFILCSCRKEAQIVPAPTNTVESDLVILQPDLSLPDEYYTSMHQGARVWHSYLNTPYGKYHYVDGFILYSQYGNSKFVKLCTKAECTHMDDNCDAYLGKIDQIVPTNEKTIQLGYYQDNIYYVERSKKNGLDWNLIKMNMDGTERQLVKTFATVSLTQGKRCLGFFHSGYYYFVMINAGQEMGSKYNTDNNFYRVKLDDYSEYESVISHDVIPEACMFTLVGDNVFFYVRTGPYNENYKLYDENPAEYELYMLSLTYKNMRLLTDKWADYRNSHFDWENAYCYKHNDGFYELNLTSEQMNKVADFKIEDAWGSLAYFYPDYNYIIAFAKTSDSRGYPRYFDSQTLYILDKQYHILNSCIIDALKLDTGCFIDDTGTSVLLASSAHKPIDFFIYKSDIGTDNVKLNEITD
;
A
#
# COMPACT_ATOMS: atom_id res chain seq x y z
N MET A 1 -4.92 -12.95 -57.91
CA MET A 1 -5.25 -12.66 -56.49
C MET A 1 -6.61 -11.99 -56.42
N ASN A 2 -7.53 -12.55 -55.65
CA ASN A 2 -8.97 -12.29 -55.77
C ASN A 2 -9.37 -11.06 -54.93
N LYS A 3 -9.79 -9.94 -55.57
CA LYS A 3 -10.22 -8.69 -54.90
C LYS A 3 -11.31 -8.92 -53.83
N LYS A 4 -12.12 -9.98 -53.99
CA LYS A 4 -13.14 -10.38 -53.01
C LYS A 4 -12.53 -10.84 -51.68
N LEU A 5 -11.36 -11.50 -51.69
CA LEU A 5 -10.71 -11.98 -50.47
C LEU A 5 -10.18 -10.83 -49.61
N TYR A 6 -9.63 -9.79 -50.24
CA TYR A 6 -9.17 -8.58 -49.55
C TYR A 6 -10.32 -7.81 -48.92
N LEU A 7 -11.46 -7.71 -49.60
CA LEU A 7 -12.64 -7.05 -49.06
C LEU A 7 -13.19 -7.80 -47.85
N THR A 8 -13.22 -9.14 -47.90
CA THR A 8 -13.67 -9.97 -46.77
C THR A 8 -12.73 -9.85 -45.57
N ILE A 9 -11.41 -9.87 -45.78
CA ILE A 9 -10.42 -9.71 -44.70
C ILE A 9 -10.48 -8.30 -44.09
N ALA A 10 -10.63 -7.25 -44.92
CA ALA A 10 -10.76 -5.88 -44.43
C ALA A 10 -12.03 -5.67 -43.60
N VAL A 11 -13.16 -6.24 -44.03
CA VAL A 11 -14.43 -6.16 -43.28
C VAL A 11 -14.34 -6.95 -41.96
N LEU A 12 -13.67 -8.10 -41.94
CA LEU A 12 -13.42 -8.86 -40.70
C LEU A 12 -12.51 -8.10 -39.72
N LEU A 13 -11.47 -7.43 -40.21
CA LEU A 13 -10.59 -6.59 -39.38
C LEU A 13 -11.34 -5.37 -38.80
N ILE A 14 -12.15 -4.70 -39.62
CA ILE A 14 -12.96 -3.57 -39.16
C ILE A 14 -14.01 -4.02 -38.14
N LEU A 15 -14.64 -5.18 -38.34
CA LEU A 15 -15.57 -5.77 -37.36
C LEU A 15 -14.88 -6.21 -36.07
N SER A 16 -13.63 -6.71 -36.13
CA SER A 16 -12.87 -7.02 -34.91
C SER A 16 -12.45 -5.76 -34.14
N PHE A 17 -12.19 -4.64 -34.84
CA PHE A 17 -11.91 -3.36 -34.19
C PHE A 17 -13.16 -2.71 -33.57
N ILE A 18 -14.35 -2.91 -34.17
CA ILE A 18 -15.62 -2.38 -33.63
C ILE A 18 -16.13 -3.23 -32.46
N LEU A 19 -15.84 -4.53 -32.43
CA LEU A 19 -16.24 -5.42 -31.32
C LEU A 19 -15.30 -5.38 -30.09
N CYS A 20 -14.13 -4.74 -30.19
CA CYS A 20 -13.26 -4.45 -29.03
C CYS A 20 -13.61 -3.13 -28.31
N SER A 21 -14.65 -2.41 -28.73
CA SER A 21 -15.06 -1.13 -28.10
C SER A 21 -16.41 -1.23 -27.36
N CYS A 22 -16.76 -2.42 -26.86
CA CYS A 22 -17.72 -2.51 -25.75
C CYS A 22 -16.98 -2.12 -24.46
N ARG A 23 -16.74 -0.82 -24.29
CA ARG A 23 -16.46 -0.25 -22.98
C ARG A 23 -17.64 -0.65 -22.10
N LYS A 24 -17.44 -1.52 -21.10
CA LYS A 24 -18.45 -1.74 -20.07
C LYS A 24 -18.81 -0.33 -19.57
N GLU A 25 -20.03 0.13 -19.81
CA GLU A 25 -20.58 1.19 -18.98
C GLU A 25 -20.31 0.75 -17.56
N ALA A 26 -19.66 1.62 -16.77
CA ALA A 26 -19.31 1.33 -15.40
C ALA A 26 -20.55 0.71 -14.75
N GLN A 27 -20.51 -0.60 -14.47
CA GLN A 27 -21.58 -1.23 -13.72
C GLN A 27 -21.63 -0.43 -12.43
N ILE A 28 -22.74 0.27 -12.23
CA ILE A 28 -23.00 0.99 -10.99
C ILE A 28 -23.05 -0.11 -9.94
N VAL A 29 -21.92 -0.36 -9.27
CA VAL A 29 -21.90 -1.15 -8.04
C VAL A 29 -22.86 -0.42 -7.12
N PRO A 30 -23.92 -1.08 -6.61
CA PRO A 30 -24.82 -0.44 -5.67
C PRO A 30 -23.96 0.12 -4.54
N ALA A 31 -23.98 1.45 -4.38
CA ALA A 31 -23.34 2.09 -3.25
C ALA A 31 -23.87 1.43 -1.97
N PRO A 32 -23.05 1.28 -0.92
CA PRO A 32 -23.56 0.90 0.39
C PRO A 32 -24.72 1.84 0.73
N THR A 33 -25.79 1.33 1.36
CA THR A 33 -27.02 2.10 1.65
C THR A 33 -26.80 3.34 2.54
N ASN A 34 -25.58 3.58 3.01
CA ASN A 34 -25.18 4.65 3.91
C ASN A 34 -24.40 5.80 3.20
N THR A 35 -24.40 5.87 1.87
CA THR A 35 -23.75 6.98 1.15
C THR A 35 -24.57 8.27 1.28
N VAL A 36 -24.04 9.26 1.99
CA VAL A 36 -24.59 10.62 2.06
C VAL A 36 -23.97 11.44 0.92
N GLU A 37 -24.79 12.14 0.13
CA GLU A 37 -24.32 13.18 -0.79
C GLU A 37 -23.63 14.28 0.03
N SER A 38 -22.33 14.49 -0.18
CA SER A 38 -21.60 15.61 0.43
C SER A 38 -21.06 16.52 -0.66
N ASP A 39 -21.01 17.82 -0.38
CA ASP A 39 -20.43 18.86 -1.26
C ASP A 39 -18.88 18.79 -1.32
N LEU A 40 -18.25 17.66 -0.98
CA LEU A 40 -16.83 17.58 -0.65
C LEU A 40 -16.02 16.61 -1.54
N VAL A 41 -14.88 17.16 -2.00
CA VAL A 41 -13.71 16.58 -2.70
C VAL A 41 -13.95 15.34 -3.55
N ILE A 42 -13.74 15.54 -4.85
CA ILE A 42 -14.06 14.57 -5.88
C ILE A 42 -12.91 13.56 -5.99
N LEU A 43 -13.02 12.43 -5.31
CA LEU A 43 -12.27 11.24 -5.69
C LEU A 43 -12.60 10.93 -7.16
N GLN A 44 -11.61 10.84 -8.05
CA GLN A 44 -11.82 10.45 -9.45
C GLN A 44 -11.14 9.12 -9.76
N PRO A 45 -11.78 8.22 -10.52
CA PRO A 45 -11.09 7.07 -11.08
C PRO A 45 -10.11 7.53 -12.15
N ASP A 46 -8.92 6.93 -12.21
CA ASP A 46 -8.07 7.04 -13.38
C ASP A 46 -8.54 6.06 -14.46
N LEU A 47 -9.53 6.48 -15.23
CA LEU A 47 -10.12 5.67 -16.30
C LEU A 47 -9.16 5.37 -17.47
N SER A 48 -7.92 5.86 -17.44
CA SER A 48 -6.89 5.52 -18.42
C SER A 48 -6.20 4.19 -18.11
N LEU A 49 -6.30 3.71 -16.87
CA LEU A 49 -5.66 2.49 -16.41
C LEU A 49 -6.61 1.30 -16.52
N PRO A 50 -6.12 0.13 -16.98
CA PRO A 50 -6.93 -1.09 -17.01
C PRO A 50 -7.20 -1.61 -15.58
N ASP A 51 -8.27 -2.38 -15.39
CA ASP A 51 -8.66 -2.92 -14.08
C ASP A 51 -7.50 -3.69 -13.40
N GLU A 52 -6.68 -4.38 -14.18
CA GLU A 52 -5.52 -5.14 -13.72
C GLU A 52 -4.42 -4.28 -13.06
N TYR A 53 -4.41 -2.96 -13.31
CA TYR A 53 -3.51 -2.02 -12.65
C TYR A 53 -3.78 -1.92 -11.15
N TYR A 54 -5.04 -2.03 -10.74
CA TYR A 54 -5.50 -1.77 -9.37
C TYR A 54 -5.28 -2.95 -8.40
N THR A 55 -4.40 -3.88 -8.76
CA THR A 55 -4.25 -5.15 -8.05
C THR A 55 -3.46 -5.05 -6.75
N SER A 56 -2.69 -3.97 -6.56
CA SER A 56 -1.74 -3.82 -5.45
C SER A 56 -2.07 -2.67 -4.51
N MET A 57 -1.55 -2.77 -3.29
CA MET A 57 -1.62 -1.71 -2.30
C MET A 57 -0.88 -0.45 -2.78
N HIS A 58 -1.37 0.70 -2.34
CA HIS A 58 -0.74 1.98 -2.60
C HIS A 58 0.71 2.04 -2.06
N GLN A 59 1.66 2.48 -2.88
CA GLN A 59 3.06 2.62 -2.46
C GLN A 59 3.20 3.66 -1.34
N GLY A 60 4.12 3.44 -0.40
CA GLY A 60 4.33 4.34 0.74
C GLY A 60 3.22 4.30 1.81
N ALA A 61 2.12 3.56 1.58
CA ALA A 61 1.22 3.20 2.66
C ALA A 61 1.95 2.22 3.60
N ARG A 62 1.94 2.50 4.91
CA ARG A 62 2.46 1.54 5.88
C ARG A 62 1.73 0.21 5.71
N VAL A 63 2.47 -0.90 5.78
CA VAL A 63 1.96 -2.29 5.60
C VAL A 63 0.73 -2.62 6.45
N TRP A 64 0.51 -1.91 7.55
CA TRP A 64 -0.62 -2.05 8.45
C TRP A 64 -1.92 -1.38 7.95
N HIS A 65 -1.81 -0.49 6.96
CA HIS A 65 -2.92 0.22 6.32
C HIS A 65 -3.09 -0.36 4.93
N SER A 66 -4.00 -1.33 4.80
CA SER A 66 -4.43 -1.75 3.48
C SER A 66 -5.27 -0.67 2.87
N TYR A 67 -4.62 0.17 2.07
CA TYR A 67 -5.27 1.14 1.20
C TYR A 67 -5.21 0.63 -0.24
N LEU A 68 -6.39 0.35 -0.78
CA LEU A 68 -6.57 -0.27 -2.08
C LEU A 68 -7.41 0.66 -2.95
N ASN A 69 -6.80 1.12 -4.04
CA ASN A 69 -7.53 1.79 -5.12
C ASN A 69 -8.14 0.73 -6.03
N THR A 70 -9.35 0.97 -6.52
CA THR A 70 -10.03 0.12 -7.51
C THR A 70 -10.69 1.00 -8.57
N PRO A 71 -11.12 0.46 -9.71
CA PRO A 71 -11.87 1.24 -10.72
C PRO A 71 -13.18 1.87 -10.21
N TYR A 72 -13.72 1.39 -9.08
CA TYR A 72 -15.05 1.78 -8.58
C TYR A 72 -15.02 2.62 -7.30
N GLY A 73 -13.90 2.64 -6.60
CA GLY A 73 -13.73 3.41 -5.37
C GLY A 73 -12.47 2.99 -4.62
N LYS A 74 -12.36 3.49 -3.39
CA LYS A 74 -11.19 3.28 -2.54
C LYS A 74 -11.58 2.51 -1.28
N TYR A 75 -10.75 1.55 -0.90
CA TYR A 75 -10.94 0.70 0.27
C TYR A 75 -9.81 0.93 1.26
N HIS A 76 -10.16 1.08 2.53
CA HIS A 76 -9.20 1.28 3.59
C HIS A 76 -9.52 0.38 4.77
N TYR A 77 -8.59 -0.52 5.11
CA TYR A 77 -8.68 -1.31 6.33
C TYR A 77 -8.23 -0.51 7.55
N VAL A 78 -9.14 -0.30 8.52
CA VAL A 78 -8.90 0.46 9.75
C VAL A 78 -9.54 -0.27 10.93
N ASP A 79 -8.76 -0.51 11.99
CA ASP A 79 -9.20 -1.08 13.28
C ASP A 79 -10.13 -2.32 13.17
N GLY A 80 -9.83 -3.23 12.24
CA GLY A 80 -10.61 -4.45 12.05
C GLY A 80 -11.71 -4.36 10.99
N PHE A 81 -11.93 -3.21 10.36
CA PHE A 81 -13.00 -2.99 9.39
C PHE A 81 -12.48 -2.52 8.05
N ILE A 82 -13.08 -2.99 6.97
CA ILE A 82 -12.94 -2.36 5.65
C ILE A 82 -13.88 -1.16 5.59
N LEU A 83 -13.31 0.00 5.33
CA LEU A 83 -14.00 1.22 4.99
C LEU A 83 -13.95 1.42 3.47
N TYR A 84 -14.96 2.06 2.92
CA TYR A 84 -15.10 2.32 1.50
C TYR A 84 -15.49 3.77 1.25
N SER A 85 -14.86 4.38 0.25
CA SER A 85 -15.30 5.63 -0.33
C SER A 85 -15.54 5.44 -1.82
N GLN A 86 -16.74 5.78 -2.28
CA GLN A 86 -17.05 5.83 -3.70
C GLN A 86 -16.35 7.03 -4.33
N TYR A 87 -15.96 6.89 -5.60
CA TYR A 87 -15.56 8.05 -6.39
C TYR A 87 -16.64 9.14 -6.39
N GLY A 88 -16.23 10.39 -6.23
CA GLY A 88 -17.11 11.53 -5.98
C GLY A 88 -17.41 11.81 -4.52
N ASN A 89 -16.92 11.00 -3.58
CA ASN A 89 -17.08 11.22 -2.14
C ASN A 89 -15.72 11.19 -1.42
N SER A 90 -15.51 12.08 -0.46
CA SER A 90 -14.33 12.07 0.41
C SER A 90 -14.52 11.25 1.69
N LYS A 91 -15.77 10.92 2.04
CA LYS A 91 -16.13 10.22 3.26
C LYS A 91 -16.00 8.71 3.12
N PHE A 92 -15.19 8.11 3.99
CA PHE A 92 -15.09 6.66 4.13
C PHE A 92 -16.19 6.14 5.06
N VAL A 93 -17.02 5.22 4.55
CA VAL A 93 -18.07 4.54 5.32
C VAL A 93 -17.72 3.07 5.54
N LYS A 94 -18.24 2.44 6.61
CA LYS A 94 -18.06 0.99 6.80
C LYS A 94 -18.66 0.24 5.59
N LEU A 95 -17.89 -0.68 5.01
CA LEU A 95 -18.30 -1.51 3.87
C LEU A 95 -19.28 -2.61 4.35
N CYS A 96 -20.51 -2.21 4.65
CA CYS A 96 -21.55 -3.11 5.14
C CYS A 96 -22.88 -2.82 4.45
N THR A 97 -23.54 -3.86 3.97
CA THR A 97 -24.83 -3.74 3.25
C THR A 97 -26.02 -3.65 4.21
N LYS A 98 -25.79 -3.91 5.50
CA LYS A 98 -26.82 -3.80 6.54
C LYS A 98 -27.07 -2.33 6.85
N ALA A 99 -28.33 -1.91 6.73
CA ALA A 99 -28.78 -0.57 7.09
C ALA A 99 -28.38 -0.25 8.54
N GLU A 100 -27.85 0.96 8.77
CA GLU A 100 -27.47 1.45 10.09
C GLU A 100 -26.54 0.51 10.87
N CYS A 101 -25.57 -0.13 10.19
CA CYS A 101 -24.69 -1.12 10.83
C CYS A 101 -23.86 -0.53 11.99
N THR A 102 -24.23 -0.91 13.22
CA THR A 102 -23.50 -0.61 14.46
C THR A 102 -22.65 -1.78 14.95
N HIS A 103 -22.67 -2.92 14.26
CA HIS A 103 -21.91 -4.12 14.64
C HIS A 103 -20.40 -3.83 14.67
N MET A 104 -19.74 -4.39 15.69
CA MET A 104 -18.30 -4.25 15.92
C MET A 104 -17.56 -5.60 15.87
N ASP A 105 -18.19 -6.61 15.28
CA ASP A 105 -17.77 -8.01 15.29
C ASP A 105 -18.06 -8.70 13.93
N ASP A 106 -17.89 -10.03 13.89
CA ASP A 106 -18.13 -10.90 12.71
C ASP A 106 -19.57 -10.78 12.14
N ASN A 107 -20.52 -10.12 12.81
CA ASN A 107 -21.83 -9.82 12.24
C ASN A 107 -21.81 -8.63 11.26
N CYS A 108 -20.68 -7.91 11.13
CA CYS A 108 -20.51 -6.83 10.18
C CYS A 108 -19.84 -7.34 8.89
N ASP A 109 -20.41 -7.04 7.72
CA ASP A 109 -19.82 -7.43 6.42
C ASP A 109 -18.46 -6.74 6.17
N ALA A 110 -18.16 -5.67 6.91
CA ALA A 110 -16.87 -4.97 6.88
C ALA A 110 -15.80 -5.60 7.78
N TYR A 111 -16.18 -6.40 8.80
CA TYR A 111 -15.26 -6.79 9.86
C TYR A 111 -14.35 -7.94 9.43
N LEU A 112 -13.05 -7.68 9.31
CA LEU A 112 -12.01 -8.69 9.09
C LEU A 112 -11.26 -9.05 10.38
N GLY A 113 -11.58 -8.35 11.48
CA GLY A 113 -11.02 -8.52 12.81
C GLY A 113 -9.69 -7.81 13.01
N LYS A 114 -9.46 -7.35 14.24
CA LYS A 114 -8.36 -6.45 14.58
C LYS A 114 -7.00 -7.12 14.44
N ILE A 115 -6.00 -6.32 14.07
CA ILE A 115 -4.60 -6.72 14.12
C ILE A 115 -4.13 -6.50 15.57
N ASP A 116 -4.17 -7.54 16.40
CA ASP A 116 -3.58 -7.46 17.74
C ASP A 116 -2.07 -7.60 17.66
N GLN A 117 -1.34 -6.50 17.92
CA GLN A 117 0.13 -6.44 17.91
C GLN A 117 0.79 -7.20 19.08
N ILE A 118 0.01 -7.70 20.04
CA ILE A 118 0.53 -8.10 21.36
C ILE A 118 0.56 -9.63 21.55
N VAL A 119 -0.04 -10.42 20.64
CA VAL A 119 -0.10 -11.88 20.81
C VAL A 119 0.49 -12.61 19.59
N PRO A 120 1.65 -13.29 19.73
CA PRO A 120 2.36 -13.96 18.62
C PRO A 120 1.58 -15.12 17.97
N THR A 121 0.37 -15.43 18.45
CA THR A 121 -0.50 -16.50 17.92
C THR A 121 -1.72 -16.01 17.16
N ASN A 122 -2.04 -14.71 17.21
CA ASN A 122 -3.24 -14.11 16.59
C ASN A 122 -2.89 -12.98 15.59
N GLU A 123 -1.66 -12.96 15.09
CA GLU A 123 -1.21 -11.95 14.12
C GLU A 123 -2.04 -12.06 12.82
N LYS A 124 -2.91 -11.08 12.60
CA LYS A 124 -3.57 -10.84 11.32
C LYS A 124 -2.72 -9.85 10.52
N THR A 125 -2.20 -10.26 9.38
CA THR A 125 -1.72 -9.35 8.34
C THR A 125 -2.82 -9.23 7.31
N ILE A 126 -3.69 -8.22 7.48
CA ILE A 126 -4.77 -8.00 6.52
C ILE A 126 -4.23 -7.12 5.41
N GLN A 127 -3.82 -7.78 4.34
CA GLN A 127 -3.56 -7.17 3.04
C GLN A 127 -4.78 -7.31 2.15
N LEU A 128 -5.19 -6.23 1.50
CA LEU A 128 -6.29 -6.24 0.53
C LEU A 128 -5.72 -6.19 -0.88
N GLY A 129 -6.33 -6.95 -1.80
CA GLY A 129 -6.08 -6.87 -3.23
C GLY A 129 -7.37 -6.82 -4.02
N TYR A 130 -7.33 -6.25 -5.21
CA TYR A 130 -8.44 -6.26 -6.16
C TYR A 130 -8.08 -7.12 -7.37
N TYR A 131 -9.00 -7.97 -7.81
CA TYR A 131 -8.83 -8.73 -9.05
C TYR A 131 -10.20 -9.17 -9.59
N GLN A 132 -10.45 -8.95 -10.88
CA GLN A 132 -11.66 -9.40 -11.58
C GLN A 132 -12.95 -9.11 -10.79
N ASP A 133 -13.20 -7.83 -10.50
CA ASP A 133 -14.43 -7.36 -9.81
C ASP A 133 -14.62 -7.90 -8.38
N ASN A 134 -13.54 -8.28 -7.70
CA ASN A 134 -13.60 -8.82 -6.34
C ASN A 134 -12.45 -8.32 -5.46
N ILE A 135 -12.69 -8.28 -4.15
CA ILE A 135 -11.66 -8.03 -3.15
C ILE A 135 -11.14 -9.37 -2.64
N TYR A 136 -9.83 -9.47 -2.52
CA TYR A 136 -9.12 -10.62 -1.97
C TYR A 136 -8.35 -10.22 -0.72
N TYR A 137 -8.26 -11.15 0.22
CA TYR A 137 -7.41 -11.02 1.39
C TYR A 137 -6.97 -12.39 1.88
N VAL A 138 -5.95 -12.42 2.74
CA VAL A 138 -5.48 -13.66 3.38
C VAL A 138 -5.84 -13.67 4.86
N GLU A 139 -6.18 -14.83 5.39
CA GLU A 139 -6.42 -15.01 6.82
C GLU A 139 -5.92 -16.37 7.31
N ARG A 140 -5.70 -16.48 8.62
CA ARG A 140 -5.49 -17.78 9.27
C ARG A 140 -6.79 -18.55 9.31
N SER A 141 -6.71 -19.85 9.07
CA SER A 141 -7.85 -20.76 9.18
C SER A 141 -8.44 -20.75 10.57
N LYS A 142 -9.73 -20.42 10.68
CA LYS A 142 -10.49 -20.49 11.95
C LYS A 142 -10.53 -21.91 12.56
N LYS A 143 -10.23 -22.96 11.77
CA LYS A 143 -10.30 -24.37 12.23
C LYS A 143 -9.09 -24.80 13.07
N ASN A 144 -7.89 -24.38 12.68
CA ASN A 144 -6.64 -24.81 13.32
C ASN A 144 -5.68 -23.66 13.66
N GLY A 145 -5.97 -22.43 13.23
CA GLY A 145 -5.15 -21.24 13.48
C GLY A 145 -3.80 -21.23 12.76
N LEU A 146 -3.51 -22.23 11.92
CA LEU A 146 -2.17 -22.46 11.36
C LEU A 146 -2.16 -22.43 9.83
N ASP A 147 -3.21 -22.90 9.18
CA ASP A 147 -3.31 -22.82 7.73
C ASP A 147 -3.55 -21.36 7.29
N TRP A 148 -3.00 -20.97 6.14
CA TRP A 148 -3.36 -19.72 5.47
C TRP A 148 -4.38 -19.96 4.36
N ASN A 149 -5.44 -19.18 4.44
CA ASN A 149 -6.55 -19.19 3.52
C ASN A 149 -6.51 -17.96 2.64
N LEU A 150 -6.79 -18.16 1.35
CA LEU A 150 -7.14 -17.09 0.43
C LEU A 150 -8.66 -16.93 0.45
N ILE A 151 -9.12 -15.73 0.78
CA ILE A 151 -10.53 -15.38 0.82
C ILE A 151 -10.85 -14.39 -0.29
N LYS A 152 -12.02 -14.55 -0.87
CA LYS A 152 -12.63 -13.66 -1.86
C LYS A 152 -13.92 -13.08 -1.29
N MET A 153 -14.22 -11.83 -1.60
CA MET A 153 -15.48 -11.18 -1.25
C MET A 153 -15.92 -10.25 -2.38
N ASN A 154 -17.23 -10.01 -2.45
CA ASN A 154 -17.79 -9.01 -3.36
C ASN A 154 -17.30 -7.60 -2.97
N MET A 155 -17.28 -6.71 -3.95
CA MET A 155 -16.86 -5.30 -3.78
C MET A 155 -17.69 -4.52 -2.75
N ASP A 156 -18.89 -4.99 -2.41
CA ASP A 156 -19.81 -4.37 -1.46
C ASP A 156 -19.67 -4.88 -0.01
N GLY A 157 -18.77 -5.84 0.25
CA GLY A 157 -18.63 -6.46 1.57
C GLY A 157 -19.12 -7.91 1.64
N THR A 158 -20.01 -8.31 0.73
CA THR A 158 -20.81 -9.53 0.87
C THR A 158 -20.11 -10.78 0.35
N GLU A 159 -20.75 -11.94 0.57
CA GLU A 159 -20.38 -13.25 0.00
C GLU A 159 -18.89 -13.63 0.20
N ARG A 160 -18.44 -13.56 1.45
CA ARG A 160 -17.09 -14.02 1.81
C ARG A 160 -16.95 -15.52 1.56
N GLN A 161 -16.10 -15.88 0.63
CA GLN A 161 -15.87 -17.25 0.20
C GLN A 161 -14.40 -17.64 0.40
N LEU A 162 -14.17 -18.79 1.04
CA LEU A 162 -12.89 -19.47 0.99
C LEU A 162 -12.61 -19.92 -0.45
N VAL A 163 -11.58 -19.34 -1.07
CA VAL A 163 -11.10 -19.76 -2.39
C VAL A 163 -10.33 -21.08 -2.25
N LYS A 164 -9.28 -21.04 -1.41
CA LYS A 164 -8.45 -22.21 -1.08
C LYS A 164 -7.60 -21.99 0.15
N THR A 165 -7.13 -23.09 0.72
CA THR A 165 -6.02 -23.10 1.69
C THR A 165 -4.72 -23.29 0.92
N PHE A 166 -3.84 -22.30 0.92
CA PHE A 166 -2.63 -22.33 0.09
C PHE A 166 -1.34 -22.64 0.85
N ALA A 167 -1.31 -22.48 2.18
CA ALA A 167 -0.16 -22.87 2.99
C ALA A 167 -0.65 -23.63 4.22
N THR A 168 -0.35 -24.92 4.27
CA THR A 168 -0.82 -25.83 5.33
C THR A 168 0.12 -25.85 6.53
N VAL A 169 -0.35 -26.39 7.66
CA VAL A 169 0.43 -26.61 8.90
C VAL A 169 1.86 -27.11 8.64
N SER A 170 2.05 -28.05 7.70
CA SER A 170 3.39 -28.61 7.42
C SER A 170 4.38 -27.57 6.88
N LEU A 171 3.89 -26.53 6.20
CA LEU A 171 4.69 -25.41 5.72
C LEU A 171 4.73 -24.25 6.73
N THR A 172 3.65 -24.07 7.51
CA THR A 172 3.42 -22.88 8.35
C THR A 172 3.71 -23.09 9.83
N GLN A 173 4.08 -24.31 10.26
CA GLN A 173 4.41 -24.59 11.65
C GLN A 173 5.57 -23.70 12.11
N GLY A 174 5.29 -22.84 13.09
CA GLY A 174 6.27 -21.86 13.57
C GLY A 174 6.60 -20.77 12.55
N LYS A 175 5.76 -20.55 11.54
CA LYS A 175 5.92 -19.51 10.52
C LYS A 175 4.64 -18.69 10.31
N ARG A 176 4.79 -17.45 9.87
CA ARG A 176 3.74 -16.52 9.40
C ARG A 176 4.05 -16.08 7.97
N CYS A 177 3.05 -15.65 7.22
CA CYS A 177 3.27 -15.09 5.89
C CYS A 177 3.10 -13.57 5.89
N LEU A 178 3.97 -12.89 5.14
CA LEU A 178 3.80 -11.49 4.77
C LEU A 178 3.85 -11.42 3.26
N GLY A 179 2.85 -10.79 2.65
CA GLY A 179 2.77 -10.75 1.20
C GLY A 179 1.73 -9.80 0.69
N PHE A 180 1.83 -9.45 -0.59
CA PHE A 180 1.04 -8.44 -1.27
C PHE A 180 0.35 -9.03 -2.51
N PHE A 181 -0.82 -8.51 -2.83
CA PHE A 181 -1.53 -8.83 -4.05
C PHE A 181 -0.95 -8.05 -5.23
N HIS A 182 -0.80 -8.72 -6.37
CA HIS A 182 -0.34 -8.11 -7.61
C HIS A 182 -0.71 -8.97 -8.81
N SER A 183 -1.29 -8.37 -9.85
CA SER A 183 -1.52 -8.97 -11.17
C SER A 183 -2.12 -10.39 -11.17
N GLY A 184 -3.14 -10.62 -10.32
CA GLY A 184 -3.83 -11.92 -10.23
C GLY A 184 -3.12 -12.97 -9.37
N TYR A 185 -2.16 -12.56 -8.54
CA TYR A 185 -1.45 -13.41 -7.58
C TYR A 185 -1.37 -12.74 -6.20
N TYR A 186 -1.16 -13.56 -5.17
CA TYR A 186 -0.67 -13.15 -3.87
C TYR A 186 0.80 -13.58 -3.75
N TYR A 187 1.71 -12.62 -3.64
CA TYR A 187 3.16 -12.83 -3.54
C TYR A 187 3.60 -12.70 -2.09
N PHE A 188 4.36 -13.66 -1.56
CA PHE A 188 4.65 -13.69 -0.12
C PHE A 188 5.99 -14.32 0.23
N VAL A 189 6.47 -13.96 1.41
CA VAL A 189 7.58 -14.63 2.10
C VAL A 189 7.06 -15.33 3.36
N MET A 190 7.83 -16.30 3.84
CA MET A 190 7.58 -16.94 5.12
C MET A 190 8.55 -16.41 6.18
N ILE A 191 8.01 -16.04 7.33
CA ILE A 191 8.74 -15.43 8.46
C ILE A 191 8.56 -16.35 9.66
N ASN A 192 9.60 -16.57 10.46
CA ASN A 192 9.47 -17.39 11.66
C ASN A 192 8.54 -16.71 12.70
N ALA A 193 7.78 -17.51 13.45
CA ALA A 193 6.79 -17.01 14.41
C ALA A 193 7.45 -16.16 15.51
N GLY A 194 6.83 -15.04 15.86
CA GLY A 194 7.39 -14.05 16.79
C GLY A 194 8.63 -13.30 16.27
N GLN A 195 8.93 -13.40 14.96
CA GLN A 195 10.02 -12.67 14.32
C GLN A 195 9.48 -11.66 13.31
N GLU A 196 10.22 -10.57 13.11
CA GLU A 196 10.00 -9.61 12.02
C GLU A 196 10.71 -10.03 10.73
N MET A 197 10.26 -9.51 9.58
CA MET A 197 10.98 -9.66 8.32
C MET A 197 12.40 -9.06 8.47
N GLY A 198 13.42 -9.71 7.88
CA GLY A 198 14.82 -9.32 8.06
C GLY A 198 15.45 -9.72 9.41
N SER A 199 14.71 -10.43 10.27
CA SER A 199 15.30 -11.06 11.45
C SER A 199 16.31 -12.14 11.05
N LYS A 200 17.49 -12.16 11.71
CA LYS A 200 18.52 -13.19 11.51
C LYS A 200 18.06 -14.62 11.78
N TYR A 201 16.92 -14.77 12.47
CA TYR A 201 16.33 -16.07 12.76
C TYR A 201 15.46 -16.58 11.61
N ASN A 202 15.12 -15.74 10.64
CA ASN A 202 14.43 -16.19 9.43
C ASN A 202 15.43 -16.95 8.55
N THR A 203 15.00 -18.12 8.07
CA THR A 203 15.86 -19.01 7.28
C THR A 203 15.22 -19.45 5.96
N ASP A 204 13.96 -19.08 5.73
CA ASP A 204 13.30 -19.38 4.46
C ASP A 204 13.77 -18.40 3.40
N ASN A 205 14.47 -18.92 2.39
CA ASN A 205 15.06 -18.11 1.33
C ASN A 205 14.21 -18.04 0.06
N ASN A 206 12.94 -18.47 0.14
CA ASN A 206 12.05 -18.48 -1.01
C ASN A 206 11.12 -17.27 -1.01
N PHE A 207 10.95 -16.71 -2.20
CA PHE A 207 9.86 -15.81 -2.51
C PHE A 207 8.79 -16.58 -3.25
N TYR A 208 7.58 -16.63 -2.70
CA TYR A 208 6.49 -17.44 -3.21
C TYR A 208 5.43 -16.59 -3.90
N ARG A 209 4.61 -17.25 -4.72
CA ARG A 209 3.32 -16.70 -5.16
C ARG A 209 2.25 -17.76 -5.21
N VAL A 210 1.00 -17.36 -5.09
CA VAL A 210 -0.17 -18.20 -5.35
C VAL A 210 -1.14 -17.44 -6.23
N LYS A 211 -1.68 -18.11 -7.26
CA LYS A 211 -2.65 -17.51 -8.18
C LYS A 211 -4.00 -17.32 -7.49
N LEU A 212 -4.72 -16.24 -7.81
CA LEU A 212 -6.05 -15.94 -7.26
C LEU A 212 -7.16 -16.75 -7.95
N ASP A 213 -7.03 -18.07 -7.93
CA ASP A 213 -7.98 -19.05 -8.45
C ASP A 213 -8.23 -20.20 -7.46
N ASP A 214 -9.15 -21.10 -7.76
CA ASP A 214 -9.58 -22.14 -6.81
C ASP A 214 -8.63 -23.34 -6.73
N TYR A 215 -7.76 -23.55 -7.73
CA TYR A 215 -7.10 -24.84 -7.95
C TYR A 215 -5.58 -24.80 -7.97
N SER A 216 -4.96 -23.65 -8.23
CA SER A 216 -3.50 -23.58 -8.35
C SER A 216 -2.85 -23.68 -6.97
N GLU A 217 -1.86 -24.55 -6.83
CA GLU A 217 -0.96 -24.56 -5.68
C GLU A 217 -0.10 -23.28 -5.66
N TYR A 218 0.48 -22.98 -4.51
CA TYR A 218 1.54 -21.97 -4.43
C TYR A 218 2.82 -22.48 -5.09
N GLU A 219 3.67 -21.58 -5.58
CA GLU A 219 4.96 -21.91 -6.17
C GLU A 219 6.06 -20.97 -5.68
N SER A 220 7.30 -21.46 -5.67
CA SER A 220 8.48 -20.62 -5.48
C SER A 220 8.77 -19.85 -6.78
N VAL A 221 8.79 -18.52 -6.69
CA VAL A 221 9.19 -17.64 -7.78
C VAL A 221 10.70 -17.74 -7.99
N ILE A 222 11.45 -17.60 -6.89
CA ILE A 222 12.91 -17.78 -6.80
C ILE A 222 13.31 -18.19 -5.37
N SER A 223 14.52 -18.74 -5.23
CA SER A 223 15.22 -18.87 -3.95
C SER A 223 16.49 -18.01 -3.98
N HIS A 224 16.70 -17.16 -2.98
CA HIS A 224 17.86 -16.27 -2.91
C HIS A 224 18.19 -15.87 -1.47
N ASP A 225 19.47 -15.77 -1.14
CA ASP A 225 19.96 -15.52 0.24
C ASP A 225 19.60 -14.12 0.79
N VAL A 226 19.20 -13.21 -0.10
CA VAL A 226 18.67 -11.87 0.24
C VAL A 226 17.26 -11.93 0.83
N ILE A 227 16.44 -12.92 0.45
CA ILE A 227 15.04 -13.01 0.89
C ILE A 227 14.86 -13.01 2.42
N PRO A 228 15.59 -13.83 3.21
CA PRO A 228 15.44 -13.83 4.67
C PRO A 228 16.01 -12.57 5.32
N GLU A 229 16.95 -11.89 4.65
CA GLU A 229 17.59 -10.65 5.12
C GLU A 229 16.75 -9.40 4.84
N ALA A 230 15.86 -9.46 3.83
CA ALA A 230 15.00 -8.35 3.47
C ALA A 230 14.05 -7.98 4.62
N CYS A 231 14.03 -6.71 5.02
CA CYS A 231 13.12 -6.19 6.03
C CYS A 231 11.74 -5.79 5.47
N MET A 232 11.65 -5.63 4.15
CA MET A 232 10.42 -5.31 3.43
C MET A 232 10.56 -5.65 1.95
N PHE A 233 9.44 -5.78 1.25
CA PHE A 233 9.40 -5.72 -0.21
C PHE A 233 8.16 -5.01 -0.73
N THR A 234 8.20 -4.55 -1.98
CA THR A 234 7.04 -3.99 -2.71
C THR A 234 7.05 -4.48 -4.15
N LEU A 235 5.89 -4.47 -4.82
CA LEU A 235 5.73 -4.88 -6.22
C LEU A 235 5.27 -3.70 -7.06
N VAL A 236 5.95 -3.47 -8.18
CA VAL A 236 5.60 -2.41 -9.15
C VAL A 236 5.85 -2.93 -10.56
N GLY A 237 4.77 -3.02 -11.35
CA GLY A 237 4.80 -3.70 -12.65
C GLY A 237 5.37 -5.11 -12.53
N ASP A 238 6.21 -5.51 -13.47
CA ASP A 238 6.85 -6.84 -13.47
C ASP A 238 8.06 -6.95 -12.53
N ASN A 239 8.19 -6.09 -11.52
CA ASN A 239 9.35 -6.06 -10.62
C ASN A 239 8.96 -6.13 -9.15
N VAL A 240 9.84 -6.75 -8.36
CA VAL A 240 9.77 -6.79 -6.89
C VAL A 240 11.02 -6.14 -6.33
N PHE A 241 10.83 -5.18 -5.43
CA PHE A 241 11.91 -4.43 -4.79
C PHE A 241 12.05 -4.90 -3.35
N PHE A 242 13.22 -5.42 -2.97
CA PHE A 242 13.54 -5.87 -1.62
C PHE A 242 14.48 -4.88 -0.93
N TYR A 243 14.21 -4.59 0.33
CA TYR A 243 14.98 -3.68 1.16
C TYR A 243 15.76 -4.48 2.19
N VAL A 244 17.08 -4.44 2.14
CA VAL A 244 17.95 -5.08 3.14
C VAL A 244 18.62 -3.97 3.93
N ARG A 245 18.50 -4.00 5.25
CA ARG A 245 19.10 -2.97 6.09
C ARG A 245 20.62 -3.16 6.14
N THR A 246 21.38 -2.11 5.86
CA THR A 246 22.84 -2.11 6.04
C THR A 246 23.20 -1.62 7.45
N GLY A 247 24.33 -2.12 7.98
CA GLY A 247 24.84 -1.78 9.31
C GLY A 247 24.56 -2.82 10.40
N PRO A 248 25.12 -2.62 11.61
CA PRO A 248 25.07 -3.64 12.66
C PRO A 248 23.65 -3.86 13.19
N TYR A 249 23.18 -5.10 13.10
CA TYR A 249 21.97 -5.58 13.76
C TYR A 249 22.14 -5.49 15.29
N ASN A 250 21.38 -4.63 15.95
CA ASN A 250 21.33 -4.57 17.42
C ASN A 250 20.01 -5.16 17.94
N GLU A 251 20.09 -6.25 18.70
CA GLU A 251 18.95 -6.99 19.26
C GLU A 251 18.09 -6.16 20.22
N ASN A 252 18.65 -5.10 20.81
CA ASN A 252 17.94 -4.21 21.73
C ASN A 252 17.23 -3.08 20.99
N TYR A 253 16.25 -3.40 20.15
CA TYR A 253 15.43 -2.43 19.43
C TYR A 253 14.65 -1.52 20.38
N LYS A 254 15.31 -0.46 20.83
CA LYS A 254 14.72 0.82 21.21
C LYS A 254 15.31 1.89 20.31
N LEU A 255 14.67 2.03 19.15
CA LEU A 255 14.46 3.28 18.42
C LEU A 255 15.68 4.05 17.88
N TYR A 256 15.69 4.21 16.55
CA TYR A 256 16.08 5.43 15.81
C TYR A 256 17.14 6.29 16.50
N ASP A 257 18.35 5.73 16.60
CA ASP A 257 19.55 6.51 16.88
C ASP A 257 19.86 7.45 15.70
N GLU A 258 20.69 8.45 16.00
CA GLU A 258 21.04 9.65 15.23
C GLU A 258 21.55 9.43 13.79
N ASN A 259 21.65 8.17 13.32
CA ASN A 259 21.98 7.81 11.95
C ASN A 259 20.82 7.03 11.30
N PRO A 260 20.16 7.57 10.26
CA PRO A 260 19.20 6.79 9.49
C PRO A 260 19.91 5.55 8.93
N ALA A 261 19.31 4.38 9.13
CA ALA A 261 19.86 3.16 8.55
C ALA A 261 19.86 3.30 7.02
N GLU A 262 20.99 2.99 6.40
CA GLU A 262 21.04 2.82 4.94
C GLU A 262 20.48 1.45 4.57
N TYR A 263 20.02 1.33 3.33
CA TYR A 263 19.45 0.09 2.81
C TYR A 263 20.12 -0.28 1.49
N GLU A 264 20.39 -1.57 1.34
CA GLU A 264 20.58 -2.20 0.05
C GLU A 264 19.19 -2.38 -0.60
N LEU A 265 19.06 -1.93 -1.83
CA LEU A 265 17.86 -2.09 -2.64
C LEU A 265 18.12 -3.13 -3.72
N TYR A 266 17.44 -4.26 -3.64
CA TYR A 266 17.46 -5.30 -4.66
C TYR A 266 16.22 -5.23 -5.54
N MET A 267 16.36 -5.56 -6.81
CA MET A 267 15.26 -5.70 -7.75
C MET A 267 15.24 -7.11 -8.34
N LEU A 268 14.09 -7.75 -8.25
CA LEU A 268 13.77 -9.01 -8.92
C LEU A 268 12.84 -8.71 -10.11
N SER A 269 13.25 -9.10 -11.31
CA SER A 269 12.31 -9.16 -12.44
C SER A 269 11.46 -10.42 -12.35
N LEU A 270 10.14 -10.28 -12.35
CA LEU A 270 9.19 -11.40 -12.40
C LEU A 270 9.21 -12.09 -13.78
N THR A 271 9.52 -11.35 -14.84
CA THR A 271 9.62 -11.86 -16.21
C THR A 271 10.85 -12.75 -16.40
N TYR A 272 12.02 -12.26 -15.99
CA TYR A 272 13.29 -12.96 -16.20
C TYR A 272 13.75 -13.80 -15.01
N LYS A 273 13.08 -13.66 -13.85
CA LYS A 273 13.38 -14.36 -12.60
C LYS A 273 14.83 -14.17 -12.14
N ASN A 274 15.37 -12.98 -12.34
CA ASN A 274 16.71 -12.61 -11.90
C ASN A 274 16.64 -11.50 -10.85
N MET A 275 17.44 -11.65 -9.80
CA MET A 275 17.62 -10.63 -8.77
C MET A 275 18.96 -9.93 -8.97
N ARG A 276 18.99 -8.61 -8.76
CA ARG A 276 20.21 -7.81 -8.77
C ARG A 276 20.16 -6.72 -7.69
N LEU A 277 21.31 -6.36 -7.16
CA LEU A 277 21.48 -5.18 -6.31
C LEU A 277 21.44 -3.93 -7.20
N LEU A 278 20.60 -2.95 -6.87
CA LEU A 278 20.56 -1.66 -7.55
C LEU A 278 21.47 -0.63 -6.87
N THR A 279 21.48 -0.58 -5.53
CA THR A 279 22.32 0.34 -4.74
C THR A 279 22.40 -0.12 -3.28
N ASP A 280 23.48 0.25 -2.59
CA ASP A 280 23.75 0.01 -1.16
C ASP A 280 23.45 1.22 -0.26
N LYS A 281 22.94 2.33 -0.84
CA LYS A 281 22.76 3.63 -0.17
C LYS A 281 21.32 4.14 -0.27
N TRP A 282 20.35 3.24 -0.28
CA TRP A 282 18.93 3.56 -0.38
C TRP A 282 18.34 4.05 0.95
N ALA A 283 17.19 4.72 0.86
CA ALA A 283 16.36 5.05 2.01
C ALA A 283 15.52 3.86 2.47
N ASP A 284 14.83 4.02 3.60
CA ASP A 284 13.86 3.01 4.04
C ASP A 284 12.63 2.92 3.10
N TYR A 285 11.91 1.80 3.19
CA TYR A 285 10.74 1.49 2.36
C TYR A 285 9.53 2.42 2.55
N ARG A 286 9.56 3.34 3.51
CA ARG A 286 8.48 4.30 3.80
C ARG A 286 8.77 5.68 3.21
N ASN A 287 9.98 5.88 2.71
CA ASN A 287 10.44 7.11 2.11
C ASN A 287 10.81 6.88 0.64
N SER A 288 10.17 5.92 -0.02
CA SER A 288 10.47 5.51 -1.39
C SER A 288 9.21 5.34 -2.24
N HIS A 289 9.40 5.52 -3.55
CA HIS A 289 8.40 5.28 -4.59
C HIS A 289 9.08 4.78 -5.86
N PHE A 290 8.38 3.98 -6.66
CA PHE A 290 8.86 3.47 -7.94
C PHE A 290 7.83 3.71 -9.02
N ASP A 291 8.30 4.15 -10.18
CA ASP A 291 7.55 4.08 -11.42
C ASP A 291 8.22 3.10 -12.40
N TRP A 292 7.92 3.23 -13.70
CA TRP A 292 8.41 2.33 -14.74
C TRP A 292 9.86 2.63 -15.17
N GLU A 293 10.40 3.83 -14.92
CA GLU A 293 11.77 4.22 -15.27
C GLU A 293 12.68 4.39 -14.07
N ASN A 294 12.15 4.92 -12.96
CA ASN A 294 12.92 5.45 -11.86
C ASN A 294 12.38 5.00 -10.50
N ALA A 295 13.27 5.00 -9.52
CA ALA A 295 12.96 4.96 -8.11
C ALA A 295 13.29 6.32 -7.49
N TYR A 296 12.45 6.76 -6.58
CA TYR A 296 12.58 8.02 -5.86
C TYR A 296 12.70 7.71 -4.38
N CYS A 297 13.57 8.41 -3.66
CA CYS A 297 13.55 8.36 -2.22
C CYS A 297 13.96 9.67 -1.54
N TYR A 298 13.53 9.80 -0.28
CA TYR A 298 13.99 10.83 0.63
C TYR A 298 14.83 10.20 1.75
N LYS A 299 16.08 10.63 1.86
CA LYS A 299 16.95 10.26 2.98
C LYS A 299 16.84 11.32 4.06
N HIS A 300 16.36 10.92 5.22
CA HIS A 300 16.10 11.83 6.36
C HIS A 300 17.32 12.71 6.68
N ASN A 301 17.12 14.02 6.67
CA ASN A 301 18.16 15.04 6.93
C ASN A 301 19.36 15.06 5.96
N ASP A 302 19.22 14.41 4.82
CA ASP A 302 20.19 14.42 3.73
C ASP A 302 19.58 15.08 2.49
N GLY A 303 18.52 14.49 1.93
CA GLY A 303 17.83 15.05 0.77
C GLY A 303 17.13 14.02 -0.11
N PHE A 304 16.78 14.44 -1.32
CA PHE A 304 16.06 13.63 -2.30
C PHE A 304 17.01 12.98 -3.30
N TYR A 305 16.70 11.75 -3.66
CA TYR A 305 17.48 10.92 -4.58
C TYR A 305 16.58 10.32 -5.65
N GLU A 306 17.12 10.23 -6.86
CA GLU A 306 16.53 9.54 -7.99
C GLU A 306 17.49 8.47 -8.47
N LEU A 307 16.97 7.26 -8.68
CA LEU A 307 17.70 6.11 -9.21
C LEU A 307 17.04 5.67 -10.51
N ASN A 308 17.80 5.70 -11.60
CA ASN A 308 17.31 5.18 -12.86
C ASN A 308 17.39 3.64 -12.86
N LEU A 309 16.25 2.97 -13.05
CA LEU A 309 16.13 1.50 -12.93
C LEU A 309 16.86 0.75 -14.06
N THR A 310 17.15 1.41 -15.17
CA THR A 310 17.87 0.81 -16.31
C THR A 310 19.39 0.97 -16.19
N SER A 311 19.86 2.19 -15.95
CA SER A 311 21.30 2.50 -15.88
C SER A 311 21.91 2.29 -14.50
N GLU A 312 21.07 2.05 -13.48
CA GLU A 312 21.46 1.86 -12.07
C GLU A 312 22.22 3.07 -11.49
N GLN A 313 22.12 4.24 -12.14
CA GLN A 313 22.71 5.47 -11.67
C GLN A 313 21.78 6.14 -10.65
N MET A 314 22.28 6.34 -9.44
CA MET A 314 21.61 7.10 -8.39
C MET A 314 22.23 8.49 -8.26
N ASN A 315 21.40 9.52 -8.26
CA ASN A 315 21.81 10.91 -8.10
C ASN A 315 21.08 11.56 -6.94
N LYS A 316 21.80 12.38 -6.17
CA LYS A 316 21.16 13.33 -5.27
C LYS A 316 20.63 14.49 -6.09
N VAL A 317 19.32 14.75 -6.02
CA VAL A 317 18.64 15.75 -6.84
C VAL A 317 18.30 17.02 -6.07
N ALA A 318 18.18 16.94 -4.75
CA ALA A 318 18.00 18.11 -3.89
C ALA A 318 18.49 17.86 -2.46
N ASP A 319 19.00 18.90 -1.81
CA ASP A 319 19.23 18.92 -0.36
C ASP A 319 17.93 19.22 0.38
N PHE A 320 17.62 18.48 1.44
CA PHE A 320 16.45 18.75 2.27
C PHE A 320 16.67 18.25 3.70
N LYS A 321 16.46 19.14 4.68
CA LYS A 321 16.73 18.86 6.10
C LYS A 321 15.59 19.33 6.98
N ILE A 322 15.27 18.53 7.98
CA ILE A 322 14.25 18.79 9.00
C ILE A 322 14.91 18.57 10.36
N GLU A 323 15.62 19.59 10.85
CA GLU A 323 16.58 19.49 11.97
C GLU A 323 15.97 18.92 13.26
N ASP A 324 14.69 19.16 13.53
CA ASP A 324 13.99 18.72 14.75
C ASP A 324 13.10 17.48 14.57
N ALA A 325 13.09 16.87 13.37
CA ALA A 325 12.27 15.70 13.10
C ALA A 325 12.97 14.41 13.51
N TRP A 326 12.24 13.58 14.26
CA TRP A 326 12.68 12.26 14.67
C TRP A 326 12.66 11.24 13.53
N GLY A 327 11.76 11.41 12.58
CA GLY A 327 11.66 10.57 11.39
C GLY A 327 10.70 11.18 10.36
N SER A 328 10.55 10.50 9.23
CA SER A 328 9.76 10.97 8.10
C SER A 328 9.07 9.86 7.32
N LEU A 329 8.03 10.24 6.58
CA LEU A 329 7.45 9.49 5.46
C LEU A 329 7.52 10.38 4.22
N ALA A 330 7.76 9.79 3.05
CA ALA A 330 7.81 10.50 1.79
C ALA A 330 6.85 9.90 0.78
N TYR A 331 6.10 10.77 0.11
CA TYR A 331 5.14 10.42 -0.92
C TYR A 331 5.45 11.21 -2.18
N PHE A 332 5.52 10.52 -3.31
CA PHE A 332 5.89 11.09 -4.60
C PHE A 332 4.70 10.96 -5.54
N TYR A 333 4.17 12.10 -5.98
CA TYR A 333 3.04 12.17 -6.92
C TYR A 333 3.41 12.98 -8.17
N PRO A 334 2.59 12.93 -9.25
CA PRO A 334 2.89 13.62 -10.49
C PRO A 334 3.04 15.15 -10.34
N ASP A 335 2.21 15.76 -9.50
CA ASP A 335 2.18 17.23 -9.35
C ASP A 335 3.03 17.74 -8.19
N TYR A 336 3.05 17.01 -7.07
CA TYR A 336 3.72 17.42 -5.84
C TYR A 336 4.41 16.24 -5.16
N ASN A 337 5.40 16.55 -4.32
CA ASN A 337 5.97 15.60 -3.38
C ASN A 337 5.54 16.02 -1.97
N TYR A 338 5.31 15.04 -1.09
CA TYR A 338 4.86 15.28 0.27
C TYR A 338 5.81 14.61 1.26
N ILE A 339 6.27 15.36 2.25
CA ILE A 339 7.02 14.81 3.39
C ILE A 339 6.19 15.01 4.65
N ILE A 340 5.97 13.94 5.40
CA ILE A 340 5.44 14.03 6.76
C ILE A 340 6.59 13.82 7.72
N ALA A 341 6.87 14.85 8.51
CA ALA A 341 7.92 14.83 9.51
C ALA A 341 7.30 14.69 10.91
N PHE A 342 7.89 13.83 11.73
CA PHE A 342 7.41 13.57 13.08
C PHE A 342 8.27 14.29 14.12
N ALA A 343 7.64 15.04 15.02
CA ALA A 343 8.36 15.71 16.11
C ALA A 343 8.88 14.70 17.14
N LYS A 344 10.08 14.97 17.69
CA LYS A 344 10.64 14.22 18.82
C LYS A 344 10.04 14.74 20.13
N THR A 345 9.27 13.92 20.85
CA THR A 345 8.71 14.33 22.16
C THR A 345 9.15 13.41 23.28
N SER A 346 8.82 13.75 24.53
CA SER A 346 9.17 12.99 25.74
C SER A 346 7.93 12.79 26.63
N ASP A 347 7.74 11.61 27.22
CA ASP A 347 6.72 11.39 28.24
C ASP A 347 7.02 12.18 29.52
N SER A 348 6.03 12.22 30.41
CA SER A 348 6.13 12.83 31.75
C SER A 348 7.19 12.19 32.66
N ARG A 349 7.88 11.13 32.22
CA ARG A 349 8.98 10.45 32.92
C ARG A 349 10.32 10.61 32.18
N GLY A 350 10.36 11.41 31.11
CA GLY A 350 11.57 11.68 30.31
C GLY A 350 11.91 10.58 29.29
N TYR A 351 11.06 9.58 29.08
CA TYR A 351 11.24 8.61 27.99
C TYR A 351 10.76 9.22 26.68
N PRO A 352 11.49 9.07 25.56
CA PRO A 352 11.02 9.54 24.26
C PRO A 352 9.59 9.06 23.99
N ARG A 353 8.68 10.00 23.74
CA ARG A 353 7.36 9.73 23.20
C ARG A 353 7.33 9.94 21.71
N TYR A 354 6.40 9.17 21.19
CA TYR A 354 5.90 9.14 19.86
C TYR A 354 4.94 10.31 19.66
N PHE A 355 5.34 11.26 18.81
CA PHE A 355 4.43 11.96 17.89
C PHE A 355 3.45 12.98 18.52
N ASP A 356 3.89 13.90 19.40
CA ASP A 356 2.97 14.94 19.90
C ASP A 356 2.52 15.93 18.80
N SER A 357 3.26 16.00 17.68
CA SER A 357 2.85 16.71 16.47
C SER A 357 3.57 16.13 15.24
N GLN A 358 2.98 16.35 14.07
CA GLN A 358 3.57 16.03 12.78
C GLN A 358 3.35 17.18 11.80
N THR A 359 4.31 17.41 10.92
CA THR A 359 4.24 18.49 9.93
C THR A 359 4.22 17.87 8.54
N LEU A 360 3.20 18.22 7.76
CA LEU A 360 3.14 17.96 6.33
C LEU A 360 3.87 19.08 5.59
N TYR A 361 4.90 18.74 4.84
CA TYR A 361 5.55 19.60 3.87
C TYR A 361 5.05 19.25 2.48
N ILE A 362 4.62 20.26 1.73
CA ILE A 362 4.20 20.14 0.33
C ILE A 362 5.28 20.77 -0.52
N LEU A 363 5.85 19.99 -1.43
CA LEU A 363 6.95 20.40 -2.29
C LEU A 363 6.55 20.31 -3.76
N ASP A 364 7.11 21.18 -4.59
CA ASP A 364 7.02 21.05 -6.05
C ASP A 364 7.86 19.85 -6.55
N LYS A 365 7.82 19.61 -7.87
CA LYS A 365 8.63 18.56 -8.52
C LYS A 365 10.12 18.86 -8.56
N GLN A 366 10.53 20.08 -8.25
CA GLN A 366 11.92 20.48 -8.09
C GLN A 366 12.35 20.47 -6.61
N TYR A 367 11.52 19.91 -5.73
CA TYR A 367 11.77 19.76 -4.29
C TYR A 367 11.85 21.08 -3.50
N HIS A 368 11.26 22.16 -4.01
CA HIS A 368 11.09 23.39 -3.23
C HIS A 368 9.83 23.31 -2.38
N ILE A 369 9.92 23.75 -1.12
CA ILE A 369 8.75 23.84 -0.23
C ILE A 369 7.81 24.91 -0.77
N LEU A 370 6.57 24.51 -1.06
CA LEU A 370 5.48 25.41 -1.40
C LEU A 370 4.71 25.82 -0.14
N ASN A 371 4.42 24.85 0.73
CA ASN A 371 3.71 25.07 1.99
C ASN A 371 4.12 24.06 3.06
N SER A 372 3.79 24.37 4.32
CA SER A 372 3.78 23.42 5.42
C SER A 372 2.50 23.54 6.23
N CYS A 373 1.99 22.40 6.70
CA CYS A 373 0.79 22.31 7.54
C CYS A 373 1.13 21.51 8.80
N ILE A 374 0.88 22.10 9.98
CA ILE A 374 0.99 21.38 11.24
C ILE A 374 -0.29 20.56 11.42
N ILE A 375 -0.13 19.28 11.71
CA ILE A 375 -1.22 18.37 12.04
C ILE A 375 -1.09 18.07 13.53
N ASP A 376 -1.99 18.67 14.32
CA ASP A 376 -2.08 18.44 15.75
C ASP A 376 -2.63 17.03 16.00
N ALA A 377 -1.74 16.04 15.97
CA ALA A 377 -2.09 14.65 16.26
C ALA A 377 -2.37 14.53 17.77
N LEU A 378 -3.65 14.38 18.14
CA LEU A 378 -4.07 14.07 19.51
C LEU A 378 -3.43 12.75 19.97
N LYS A 379 -2.25 12.73 20.60
CA LYS A 379 -1.65 11.57 21.32
C LYS A 379 -1.96 10.18 20.71
N LEU A 380 -1.78 10.03 19.40
CA LEU A 380 -2.17 8.80 18.69
C LEU A 380 -0.96 8.20 17.98
N ASP A 381 -1.02 6.88 17.84
CA ASP A 381 0.01 6.05 17.20
C ASP A 381 0.27 6.49 15.75
N THR A 382 1.52 6.33 15.29
CA THR A 382 1.96 6.77 13.95
C THR A 382 1.06 6.26 12.83
N GLY A 383 0.51 7.17 12.05
CA GLY A 383 0.17 6.91 10.65
C GLY A 383 -0.23 8.21 9.99
N CYS A 384 0.27 8.46 8.78
CA CYS A 384 -0.33 9.44 7.89
C CYS A 384 -0.21 9.03 6.44
N PHE A 385 -1.17 8.20 6.03
CA PHE A 385 -1.40 7.91 4.64
C PHE A 385 -1.79 9.21 3.91
N ILE A 386 -1.17 9.45 2.74
CA ILE A 386 -1.50 10.53 1.81
C ILE A 386 -2.01 9.93 0.52
N ASP A 387 -3.07 10.51 -0.04
CA ASP A 387 -3.60 10.22 -1.36
C ASP A 387 -3.80 11.52 -2.17
N ASP A 388 -3.09 11.66 -3.28
CA ASP A 388 -3.31 12.76 -4.22
C ASP A 388 -4.36 12.35 -5.26
N THR A 389 -5.50 13.03 -5.24
CA THR A 389 -6.68 12.70 -6.02
C THR A 389 -6.76 13.45 -7.35
N GLY A 390 -5.74 14.24 -7.69
CA GLY A 390 -5.75 15.14 -8.84
C GLY A 390 -6.29 16.54 -8.50
N THR A 391 -7.38 16.65 -7.74
CA THR A 391 -7.95 17.95 -7.30
C THR A 391 -7.69 18.29 -5.85
N SER A 392 -7.45 17.28 -5.01
CA SER A 392 -7.27 17.42 -3.57
C SER A 392 -6.24 16.42 -3.04
N VAL A 393 -5.64 16.73 -1.91
CA VAL A 393 -4.77 15.84 -1.14
C VAL A 393 -5.56 15.35 0.05
N LEU A 394 -5.71 14.04 0.21
CA LEU A 394 -6.37 13.41 1.35
C LEU A 394 -5.33 12.93 2.36
N LEU A 395 -5.67 13.01 3.63
CA LEU A 395 -4.80 12.65 4.74
C LEU A 395 -5.59 11.91 5.83
N ALA A 396 -5.02 10.82 6.34
CA ALA A 396 -5.42 10.24 7.62
C ALA A 396 -4.45 10.70 8.71
N SER A 397 -4.89 11.33 9.79
CA SER A 397 -3.99 11.85 10.83
C SER A 397 -3.37 10.78 11.73
N SER A 398 -3.92 9.57 11.71
CA SER A 398 -3.48 8.43 12.50
C SER A 398 -3.68 7.12 11.75
N ALA A 399 -2.82 6.14 12.05
CA ALA A 399 -2.98 4.76 11.61
C ALA A 399 -4.35 4.15 12.00
N HIS A 400 -4.88 4.54 13.16
CA HIS A 400 -6.11 3.95 13.68
C HIS A 400 -7.37 4.70 13.24
N LYS A 401 -7.25 5.60 12.28
CA LYS A 401 -8.35 6.42 11.78
C LYS A 401 -8.51 6.30 10.25
N PRO A 402 -9.73 6.47 9.74
CA PRO A 402 -9.92 6.77 8.33
C PRO A 402 -9.25 8.11 7.95
N ILE A 403 -9.29 8.40 6.65
CA ILE A 403 -9.02 9.75 6.15
C ILE A 403 -9.95 10.73 6.87
N ASP A 404 -9.36 11.73 7.51
CA ASP A 404 -10.04 12.72 8.36
C ASP A 404 -9.71 14.17 7.96
N PHE A 405 -8.78 14.37 7.01
CA PHE A 405 -8.46 15.69 6.48
C PHE A 405 -8.27 15.71 4.97
N PHE A 406 -8.43 16.90 4.39
CA PHE A 406 -8.07 17.18 3.01
C PHE A 406 -7.54 18.61 2.77
N ILE A 407 -6.81 18.78 1.67
CA ILE A 407 -6.31 20.07 1.16
C ILE A 407 -6.75 20.21 -0.30
N TYR A 408 -7.27 21.37 -0.71
CA TYR A 408 -7.51 21.64 -2.14
C TYR A 408 -6.18 21.93 -2.84
N LYS A 409 -5.93 21.26 -3.97
CA LYS A 409 -4.67 21.48 -4.71
C LYS A 409 -4.60 22.86 -5.34
N SER A 410 -5.74 23.49 -5.62
CA SER A 410 -5.81 24.89 -6.07
C SER A 410 -5.19 25.89 -5.08
N ASP A 411 -5.10 25.51 -3.80
CA ASP A 411 -4.63 26.39 -2.74
C ASP A 411 -3.13 26.20 -2.46
N ILE A 412 -2.52 25.14 -3.00
CA ILE A 412 -1.09 24.86 -2.84
C ILE A 412 -0.27 25.93 -3.55
N GLY A 413 0.78 26.41 -2.88
CA GLY A 413 1.62 27.54 -3.29
C GLY A 413 1.03 28.91 -2.95
N THR A 414 -0.12 28.96 -2.26
CA THR A 414 -0.77 30.21 -1.85
C THR A 414 -0.83 30.33 -0.32
N ASP A 415 -1.11 31.53 0.18
CA ASP A 415 -1.36 31.80 1.61
C ASP A 415 -2.70 31.21 2.11
N ASN A 416 -3.52 30.68 1.21
CA ASN A 416 -4.85 30.13 1.53
C ASN A 416 -4.82 28.63 1.85
N VAL A 417 -3.68 27.95 1.73
CA VAL A 417 -3.58 26.52 2.02
C VAL A 417 -4.05 26.24 3.44
N LYS A 418 -4.98 25.30 3.59
CA LYS A 418 -5.54 24.89 4.88
C LYS A 418 -5.82 23.41 4.90
N LEU A 419 -5.59 22.82 6.06
CA LEU A 419 -6.04 21.47 6.37
C LEU A 419 -7.53 21.54 6.76
N ASN A 420 -8.39 20.99 5.93
CA ASN A 420 -9.83 20.97 6.14
C ASN A 420 -10.23 19.62 6.75
N GLU A 421 -10.97 19.65 7.85
CA GLU A 421 -11.48 18.44 8.50
C GLU A 421 -12.64 17.84 7.69
N ILE A 422 -12.65 16.52 7.53
CA ILE A 422 -13.78 15.78 6.95
C ILE A 422 -14.73 15.46 8.11
N THR A 423 -15.77 16.29 8.26
CA THR A 423 -16.79 16.10 9.30
C THR A 423 -17.90 15.16 8.83
N ASP A 424 -18.51 14.44 9.79
CA ASP A 424 -19.60 13.49 9.54
C ASP A 424 -20.90 14.08 9.00
#